data_AF-A0A2C9KZA2-F1
#
_entry.id   AF-A0A2C9KZA2-F1
#
_cell.length_a   1.000
_cell.length_b   1.000
_cell.length_c   1.000
_cell.angle_alpha   90.00
_cell.angle_beta   90.00
_cell.angle_gamma   90.00
#
_symmetry.space_group_name_H-M   'P 1'
#
loop_
_entity.id
_entity.type
_entity.pdbx_description
1 polymer ?
#
loop_
_entity_poly.entity_id
_entity_poly.type
_entity_poly.pdbx_seq_one_letter_code
_entity_poly.pdbx_strand_id
1 'polypeptide(L)'
;MSAGLMPPEVVEKILTNGYTLEIVKSGNGYRAEMTSPGSPTISNEFQLGKEITLDGPGGLKLKSISKLDGNKIVEDATAENGLKLNIVREIINGELKMVTTSQAGEMTQYFKRC
;
A
#
# COMPACT_ATOMS: atom_id res chain seq x y z
N MET A 1 13.16 0.19 7.33
CA MET A 1 12.86 0.85 8.62
C MET A 1 11.48 1.48 8.51
N SER A 2 10.48 0.93 9.23
CA SER A 2 9.14 1.53 9.37
C SER A 2 9.19 2.58 10.47
N ALA A 3 9.66 3.78 10.15
CA ALA A 3 9.76 4.85 11.15
C ALA A 3 8.34 5.29 11.58
N GLY A 4 7.86 4.76 12.72
CA GLY A 4 6.81 5.34 13.56
C GLY A 4 5.37 5.37 13.02
N LEU A 5 5.07 4.79 11.86
CA LEU A 5 3.70 4.79 11.31
C LEU A 5 2.81 3.68 11.86
N MET A 6 3.39 2.58 12.31
CA MET A 6 2.67 1.40 12.74
C MET A 6 3.25 0.87 14.05
N PRO A 7 2.44 0.23 14.91
CA PRO A 7 2.94 -0.44 16.10
C PRO A 7 4.01 -1.50 15.75
N PRO A 8 5.11 -1.62 16.52
CA PRO A 8 6.20 -2.54 16.22
C PRO A 8 5.75 -4.00 16.03
N GLU A 9 4.77 -4.46 16.79
CA GLU A 9 4.21 -5.80 16.71
C GLU A 9 3.44 -6.06 15.41
N VAL A 10 2.85 -5.02 14.82
CA VAL A 10 2.19 -5.10 13.50
C VAL A 10 3.25 -5.21 12.40
N VAL A 11 4.31 -4.41 12.52
CA VAL A 11 5.45 -4.46 11.59
C VAL A 11 6.09 -5.84 11.60
N GLU A 12 6.39 -6.38 12.79
CA GLU A 12 7.01 -7.69 12.95
C GLU A 12 6.15 -8.80 12.35
N LYS A 13 4.83 -8.78 12.56
CA LYS A 13 3.90 -9.75 11.95
C LYS A 13 3.91 -9.70 10.43
N ILE A 14 3.88 -8.49 9.85
CA ILE A 14 3.92 -8.31 8.39
C ILE A 14 5.24 -8.84 7.81
N LEU A 15 6.36 -8.55 8.47
CA LEU A 15 7.68 -9.02 8.03
C LEU A 15 7.83 -10.54 8.19
N THR A 16 7.23 -11.13 9.23
CA THR A 16 7.34 -12.57 9.53
C THR A 16 6.42 -13.42 8.66
N ASN A 17 5.15 -13.02 8.53
CA ASN A 17 4.12 -13.82 7.89
C ASN A 17 3.81 -13.40 6.45
N GLY A 18 4.30 -12.23 6.03
CA GLY A 18 3.88 -11.60 4.79
C GLY A 18 2.39 -11.22 4.78
N TYR A 19 1.93 -10.79 3.62
CA TYR A 19 0.53 -10.49 3.35
C TYR A 19 0.21 -10.68 1.88
N THR A 20 -1.05 -10.89 1.57
CA THR A 20 -1.57 -10.86 0.21
C THR A 20 -2.17 -9.49 -0.08
N LEU A 21 -1.99 -9.03 -1.32
CA LEU A 21 -2.59 -7.82 -1.84
C LEU A 21 -3.37 -8.18 -3.10
N GLU A 22 -4.67 -8.01 -3.06
CA GLU A 22 -5.55 -8.16 -4.22
C GLU A 22 -5.98 -6.78 -4.70
N ILE A 23 -5.85 -6.51 -6.00
CA ILE A 23 -6.34 -5.27 -6.61
C ILE A 23 -7.27 -5.65 -7.75
N VAL A 24 -8.56 -5.35 -7.58
CA VAL A 24 -9.61 -5.67 -8.56
C VAL A 24 -10.18 -4.37 -9.12
N LYS A 25 -10.31 -4.29 -10.44
CA LYS A 25 -11.07 -3.21 -11.08
C LYS A 25 -12.56 -3.44 -10.85
N SER A 26 -13.23 -2.49 -10.21
CA SER A 26 -14.67 -2.54 -9.92
C SER A 26 -15.34 -1.32 -10.52
N GLY A 27 -16.04 -1.52 -11.65
CA GLY A 27 -16.65 -0.43 -12.43
C GLY A 27 -15.63 0.63 -12.84
N ASN A 28 -15.85 1.88 -12.39
CA ASN A 28 -14.99 3.03 -12.66
C ASN A 28 -13.84 3.21 -11.65
N GLY A 29 -13.72 2.32 -10.67
CA GLY A 29 -12.71 2.38 -9.62
C GLY A 29 -11.97 1.06 -9.43
N TYR A 30 -11.27 0.99 -8.31
CA TYR A 30 -10.46 -0.13 -7.88
C TYR A 30 -10.79 -0.46 -6.44
N ARG A 31 -10.77 -1.75 -6.12
CA ARG A 31 -10.80 -2.25 -4.76
C ARG A 31 -9.45 -2.90 -4.46
N ALA A 32 -8.80 -2.48 -3.40
CA ALA A 32 -7.58 -3.08 -2.89
C ALA A 32 -7.85 -3.76 -1.56
N GLU A 33 -7.58 -5.05 -1.49
CA GLU A 33 -7.66 -5.83 -0.25
C GLU A 33 -6.28 -6.28 0.20
N MET A 34 -5.95 -6.00 1.45
CA MET A 34 -4.77 -6.50 2.12
C MET A 34 -5.19 -7.52 3.18
N THR A 35 -4.68 -8.74 3.07
CA THR A 35 -4.92 -9.81 4.05
C THR A 35 -3.60 -10.29 4.63
N SER A 36 -3.48 -10.27 5.96
CA SER A 36 -2.30 -10.75 6.68
C SER A 36 -2.72 -11.81 7.70
N PRO A 37 -1.99 -12.94 7.85
CA PRO A 37 -2.33 -13.95 8.85
C PRO A 37 -2.42 -13.35 10.27
N GLY A 38 -3.54 -13.62 10.94
CA GLY A 38 -3.77 -13.14 12.31
C GLY A 38 -4.05 -11.63 12.44
N SER A 39 -4.40 -10.94 11.34
CA SER A 39 -4.87 -9.55 11.33
C SER A 39 -6.18 -9.42 10.54
N PRO A 40 -7.06 -8.46 10.87
CA PRO A 40 -8.24 -8.19 10.05
C PRO A 40 -7.87 -7.83 8.61
N THR A 41 -8.65 -8.31 7.65
CA THR A 41 -8.54 -7.88 6.26
C THR A 41 -8.89 -6.40 6.14
N ILE A 42 -8.07 -5.66 5.42
CA ILE A 42 -8.25 -4.25 5.13
C ILE A 42 -8.72 -4.14 3.68
N SER A 43 -9.87 -3.49 3.45
CA SER A 43 -10.47 -3.34 2.12
C SER A 43 -10.69 -1.86 1.84
N ASN A 44 -10.06 -1.34 0.80
CA ASN A 44 -10.18 0.04 0.39
C ASN A 44 -10.72 0.15 -1.04
N GLU A 45 -11.61 1.11 -1.29
CA GLU A 45 -12.03 1.48 -2.63
C GLU A 45 -11.44 2.83 -3.03
N PHE A 46 -10.93 2.91 -4.26
CA PHE A 46 -10.30 4.13 -4.76
C PHE A 46 -10.56 4.34 -6.25
N GLN A 47 -10.45 5.60 -6.67
CA GLN A 47 -10.51 6.00 -8.06
C GLN A 47 -9.23 6.74 -8.43
N LEU A 48 -8.73 6.50 -9.63
CA LEU A 48 -7.56 7.21 -10.12
C LEU A 48 -7.86 8.71 -10.23
N GLY A 49 -6.91 9.54 -9.81
CA GLY A 49 -6.99 11.00 -9.84
C GLY A 49 -7.87 11.62 -8.75
N LYS A 50 -8.45 10.83 -7.83
CA LYS A 50 -9.23 11.34 -6.70
C LYS A 50 -8.52 11.09 -5.39
N GLU A 51 -8.51 12.11 -4.54
CA GLU A 51 -8.04 11.97 -3.16
C GLU A 51 -9.06 11.18 -2.33
N ILE A 52 -8.55 10.28 -1.50
CA ILE A 52 -9.32 9.46 -0.56
C ILE A 52 -8.56 9.26 0.73
N THR A 53 -9.23 8.77 1.77
CA THR A 53 -8.55 8.24 2.97
C THR A 53 -8.55 6.72 2.91
N LEU A 54 -7.37 6.12 2.98
CA LEU A 54 -7.14 4.68 3.02
C LEU A 54 -6.89 4.25 4.46
N ASP A 55 -7.46 3.11 4.83
CA ASP A 55 -7.08 2.39 6.04
C ASP A 55 -5.86 1.50 5.74
N GLY A 56 -4.94 1.45 6.69
CA GLY A 56 -3.72 0.67 6.65
C GLY A 56 -3.52 -0.16 7.93
N PRO A 57 -2.46 -0.97 8.00
CA PRO A 57 -2.23 -1.86 9.13
C PRO A 57 -2.04 -1.10 10.45
N GLY A 58 -2.48 -1.69 11.55
CA GLY A 58 -2.34 -1.10 12.88
C GLY A 58 -3.19 0.16 13.10
N GLY A 59 -4.22 0.38 12.27
CA GLY A 59 -5.10 1.55 12.36
C GLY A 59 -4.55 2.81 11.69
N LEU A 60 -3.43 2.69 10.96
CA LEU A 60 -2.86 3.78 10.17
C LEU A 60 -3.89 4.30 9.16
N LYS A 61 -4.03 5.63 9.06
CA LYS A 61 -4.80 6.27 7.99
C LYS A 61 -3.91 7.08 7.08
N LEU A 62 -4.13 6.96 5.78
CA LEU A 62 -3.37 7.64 4.75
C LEU A 62 -4.32 8.44 3.86
N LYS A 63 -4.12 9.75 3.74
CA LYS A 63 -4.72 10.52 2.64
C LYS A 63 -3.94 10.24 1.38
N SER A 64 -4.58 9.68 0.37
CA SER A 64 -3.92 9.12 -0.80
C SER A 64 -4.57 9.58 -2.10
N ILE A 65 -3.75 9.83 -3.11
CA ILE A 65 -4.17 10.01 -4.50
C ILE A 65 -3.34 9.08 -5.40
N SER A 66 -4.02 8.21 -6.14
CA SER A 66 -3.39 7.28 -7.08
C SER A 66 -3.57 7.74 -8.52
N LYS A 67 -2.54 7.59 -9.35
CA LYS A 67 -2.54 7.92 -10.78
C LYS A 67 -1.84 6.82 -11.58
N LEU A 68 -2.18 6.72 -12.85
CA LEU A 68 -1.42 5.90 -13.79
C LEU A 68 -0.32 6.76 -14.43
N ASP A 69 0.90 6.24 -14.43
CA ASP A 69 2.03 6.76 -15.17
C ASP A 69 2.57 5.64 -16.06
N GLY A 70 2.14 5.64 -17.33
CA GLY A 70 2.39 4.54 -18.26
C GLY A 70 1.84 3.21 -17.75
N ASN A 71 2.73 2.26 -17.47
CA ASN A 71 2.42 0.93 -16.94
C ASN A 71 2.48 0.85 -15.40
N LYS A 72 2.67 1.98 -14.71
CA LYS A 72 2.85 2.05 -13.25
C LYS A 72 1.66 2.73 -12.59
N ILE A 73 1.34 2.29 -11.38
CA ILE A 73 0.50 3.06 -10.47
C ILE A 73 1.42 3.84 -9.55
N VAL A 74 1.31 5.17 -9.58
CA VAL A 74 2.01 6.08 -8.67
C VAL A 74 0.98 6.63 -7.69
N GLU A 75 1.28 6.49 -6.41
CA GLU A 75 0.44 6.91 -5.31
C GLU A 75 1.21 7.88 -4.42
N ASP A 76 0.65 9.07 -4.24
CA ASP A 76 1.11 10.03 -3.24
C ASP A 76 0.21 9.91 -2.02
N ALA A 77 0.80 9.53 -0.89
CA ALA A 77 0.09 9.33 0.37
C ALA A 77 0.67 10.20 1.49
N THR A 78 -0.18 10.68 2.39
CA THR A 78 0.22 11.43 3.58
C THR A 78 -0.42 10.80 4.80
N ALA A 79 0.40 10.39 5.77
CA ALA A 79 -0.06 9.88 7.05
C ALA A 79 -0.54 11.00 7.97
N GLU A 80 -1.28 10.64 9.02
CA GLU A 80 -1.83 11.59 10.00
C GLU A 80 -0.76 12.43 10.71
N ASN A 81 0.44 11.88 10.88
CA ASN A 81 1.58 12.60 11.46
C ASN A 81 2.32 13.51 10.44
N GLY A 82 1.77 13.68 9.24
CA GLY A 82 2.34 14.52 8.16
C GLY A 82 3.44 13.85 7.34
N LEU A 83 3.80 12.60 7.64
CA LEU A 83 4.78 11.87 6.83
C LEU A 83 4.23 11.64 5.43
N LYS A 84 4.98 12.09 4.43
CA LYS A 84 4.67 11.88 3.01
C LYS A 84 5.34 10.60 2.52
N LEU A 85 4.56 9.80 1.80
CA LEU A 85 4.95 8.56 1.18
C LEU A 85 4.68 8.68 -0.33
N ASN A 86 5.63 8.20 -1.13
CA ASN A 86 5.41 7.95 -2.55
C ASN A 86 5.49 6.45 -2.77
N ILE A 87 4.42 5.86 -3.30
CA ILE A 87 4.29 4.42 -3.51
C ILE A 87 4.16 4.16 -5.00
N VAL A 88 5.10 3.44 -5.57
CA VAL A 88 5.09 3.05 -6.98
C VAL A 88 4.88 1.55 -7.09
N ARG A 89 3.88 1.15 -7.88
CA ARG A 89 3.55 -0.24 -8.17
C ARG A 89 3.73 -0.51 -9.66
N GLU A 90 4.50 -1.54 -9.98
CA GLU A 90 4.81 -1.94 -11.36
C GLU A 90 4.83 -3.46 -11.47
N ILE A 91 4.26 -3.99 -12.56
CA ILE A 91 4.37 -5.42 -12.87
C ILE A 91 5.64 -5.64 -13.69
N ILE A 92 6.57 -6.44 -13.17
CA ILE A 92 7.84 -6.79 -13.79
C ILE A 92 7.94 -8.31 -13.84
N ASN A 93 8.04 -8.90 -15.03
CA ASN A 93 8.16 -10.35 -15.24
C ASN A 93 7.04 -11.18 -14.56
N GLY A 94 5.84 -10.63 -14.45
CA GLY A 94 4.70 -11.30 -13.81
C GLY A 94 4.64 -11.18 -12.28
N GLU A 95 5.61 -10.50 -11.66
CA GLU A 95 5.60 -10.15 -10.24
C GLU A 95 5.22 -8.67 -10.06
N LEU A 96 4.51 -8.34 -8.99
CA LEU A 96 4.26 -6.96 -8.62
C LEU A 96 5.45 -6.46 -7.78
N LYS A 97 6.18 -5.47 -8.30
CA LYS A 97 7.16 -4.70 -7.52
C LYS A 97 6.45 -3.48 -6.93
N MET A 98 6.56 -3.31 -5.62
CA MET A 98 6.11 -2.11 -4.90
C MET A 98 7.32 -1.41 -4.27
N VAL A 99 7.48 -0.13 -4.55
CA VAL A 99 8.51 0.70 -3.92
C VAL A 99 7.82 1.82 -3.14
N THR A 100 8.10 1.88 -1.85
CA THR A 100 7.59 2.92 -0.94
C THR A 100 8.76 3.79 -0.52
N THR A 101 8.71 5.07 -0.86
CA THR A 101 9.72 6.08 -0.54
C THR A 101 9.18 7.07 0.46
N SER A 102 10.00 7.44 1.44
CA SER A 102 9.71 8.46 2.45
C SER A 102 10.99 9.24 2.80
N GLN A 103 10.87 10.28 3.63
CA GLN A 103 12.04 10.98 4.17
C GLN A 103 12.96 10.07 5.01
N ALA A 104 12.43 8.97 5.56
CA ALA A 104 13.19 8.00 6.34
C ALA A 104 13.92 6.95 5.48
N GLY A 105 13.72 6.97 4.15
CA GLY A 105 14.32 6.05 3.20
C GLY A 105 13.30 5.30 2.34
N GLU A 106 13.79 4.26 1.68
CA GLU A 106 13.05 3.46 0.71
C GLU A 106 12.85 2.02 1.22
N MET A 107 11.70 1.45 0.89
CA MET A 107 11.39 0.03 1.06
C MET A 107 10.89 -0.53 -0.27
N THR A 108 11.50 -1.63 -0.72
CA THR A 108 11.04 -2.39 -1.89
C THR A 108 10.44 -3.72 -1.45
N GLN A 109 9.27 -4.05 -2.00
CA GLN A 109 8.56 -5.32 -1.79
C GLN A 109 8.24 -5.96 -3.15
N TYR A 110 8.28 -7.29 -3.18
CA TYR A 110 7.93 -8.09 -4.35
C TYR A 110 6.80 -9.04 -3.99
N PHE A 111 5.74 -9.05 -4.80
CA PHE A 111 4.61 -9.96 -4.65
C PHE A 111 4.59 -10.94 -5.81
N LYS A 112 4.52 -12.22 -5.45
CA LYS A 112 4.29 -13.31 -6.40
C LYS A 112 2.79 -13.46 -6.61
N ARG A 113 2.39 -13.64 -7.86
CA ARG A 113 1.00 -13.97 -8.19
C ARG A 113 0.70 -15.37 -7.65
N CYS A 114 -0.36 -15.48 -6.87
CA CYS A 114 -0.91 -16.73 -6.36
C CYS A 114 -2.22 -17.09 -7.08
#